data_AF-A0A960T4P4-F1
#
_entry.id   AF-A0A960T4P4-F1
#
_cell.length_a   1.000
_cell.length_b   1.000
_cell.length_c   1.000
_cell.angle_alpha   90.00
_cell.angle_beta   90.00
_cell.angle_gamma   90.00
#
_symmetry.space_group_name_H-M   'P 1'
#
loop_
_entity.id
_entity.type
_entity.pdbx_description
1 polymer ?
#
loop_
_entity_poly.entity_id
_entity_poly.type
_entity_poly.pdbx_seq_one_letter_code
_entity_poly.pdbx_strand_id
1 'polypeptide(L)'
;MSDETPRVQGWRHALLLLCCGFCMGMADLVPGVSGGTMAFITGIYEDLLRSIRSVDGAFFRNLLCLRWRTAFRGIAWGYLVAVGFGALLAMASLAHVVLYLLAEPVSRTYLFASFLGLIAGSIYFCTRRVSRWTTLEGVSLVLGFAIALGVTSVKVPGPKAGTGYDVFIPKVEGVELTAHPISNYDVQRKMLTGVDDKELAAMWARRVIDAETPVQRSSDGVMGTASDFVRPQPTWIIDPWLALCGMIAISAMLLPGISGSYLLTILGVYPLVIGAFADLSNSLRTFDLDWEALKVISSVAAGIVLGLAVFSRFITWLLSYHHDRAVALLIGFMLGALRAVWPFWSYASVLSPLKLSKGIQLLPLEAIWPGLSSPTVLFAAAIACASCGVVLLLELVALKLERA
;
A
#
# COMPACT_ATOMS: atom_id res chain seq x y z
N MET A 1 -14.99 -25.09 -12.43
CA MET A 1 -14.74 -23.74 -13.00
C MET A 1 -13.87 -23.92 -14.23
N SER A 2 -14.26 -23.36 -15.37
CA SER A 2 -13.47 -23.43 -16.61
C SER A 2 -12.14 -22.71 -16.42
N ASP A 3 -11.04 -23.34 -16.85
CA ASP A 3 -9.67 -22.80 -16.83
C ASP A 3 -9.46 -21.74 -17.94
N GLU A 4 -10.54 -21.07 -18.36
CA GLU A 4 -10.49 -20.10 -19.44
C GLU A 4 -9.87 -18.80 -18.96
N THR A 5 -8.89 -18.32 -19.73
CA THR A 5 -8.27 -17.02 -19.51
C THR A 5 -9.33 -15.92 -19.53
N PRO A 6 -9.47 -15.09 -18.49
CA PRO A 6 -10.43 -13.99 -18.49
C PRO A 6 -10.19 -13.06 -19.67
N ARG A 7 -11.27 -12.70 -20.37
CA ARG A 7 -11.24 -11.80 -21.53
C ARG A 7 -12.22 -10.66 -21.35
N VAL A 8 -11.87 -9.51 -21.91
CA VAL A 8 -12.75 -8.34 -21.94
C VAL A 8 -13.90 -8.62 -22.90
N GLN A 9 -15.12 -8.66 -22.37
CA GLN A 9 -16.34 -9.03 -23.12
C GLN A 9 -17.00 -7.84 -23.85
N GLY A 10 -16.28 -6.73 -24.04
CA GLY A 10 -16.75 -5.52 -24.73
C GLY A 10 -16.35 -4.21 -24.03
N TRP A 11 -16.72 -3.07 -24.61
CA TRP A 11 -16.31 -1.75 -24.11
C TRP A 11 -16.88 -1.41 -22.73
N ARG A 12 -18.12 -1.84 -22.43
CA ARG A 12 -18.74 -1.64 -21.10
C ARG A 12 -17.99 -2.40 -20.02
N HIS A 13 -17.64 -3.65 -20.30
CA HIS A 13 -16.83 -4.46 -19.41
C HIS A 13 -15.43 -3.86 -19.24
N ALA A 14 -14.82 -3.37 -20.31
CA ALA A 14 -13.53 -2.66 -20.24
C ALA A 14 -13.60 -1.44 -19.31
N LEU A 15 -14.64 -0.61 -19.42
CA LEU A 15 -14.86 0.54 -18.55
C LEU A 15 -15.05 0.12 -17.09
N LEU A 16 -15.81 -0.95 -16.82
CA LEU A 16 -15.97 -1.48 -15.48
C LEU A 16 -14.63 -1.92 -14.88
N LEU A 17 -13.81 -2.66 -15.65
CA LEU A 17 -12.48 -3.07 -15.20
C LEU A 17 -11.56 -1.86 -14.96
N LEU A 18 -11.66 -0.83 -15.78
CA LEU A 18 -10.90 0.41 -15.62
C LEU A 18 -11.32 1.13 -14.33
N CYS A 19 -12.62 1.23 -14.04
CA CYS A 19 -13.13 1.77 -12.77
C CYS A 19 -12.71 0.92 -11.56
N CYS A 20 -12.74 -0.41 -11.67
CA CYS A 20 -12.28 -1.30 -10.59
C CYS A 20 -10.78 -1.10 -10.34
N GLY A 21 -9.98 -1.06 -11.40
CA GLY A 21 -8.56 -0.73 -11.33
C GLY A 21 -8.32 0.63 -10.69
N PHE A 22 -9.12 1.63 -11.04
CA PHE A 22 -9.05 2.96 -10.43
C PHE A 22 -9.33 2.94 -8.92
N CYS A 23 -10.36 2.22 -8.48
CA CYS A 23 -10.65 2.03 -7.06
C CYS A 23 -9.52 1.29 -6.33
N MET A 24 -8.91 0.28 -6.96
CA MET A 24 -7.74 -0.42 -6.42
C MET A 24 -6.54 0.53 -6.26
N GLY A 25 -6.19 1.29 -7.31
CA GLY A 25 -5.07 2.23 -7.26
C GLY A 25 -5.28 3.34 -6.23
N MET A 26 -6.52 3.82 -6.06
CA MET A 26 -6.87 4.77 -5.01
C MET A 26 -6.69 4.17 -3.60
N ALA A 27 -7.09 2.91 -3.40
CA ALA A 27 -6.90 2.21 -2.13
C ALA A 27 -5.41 2.03 -1.79
N ASP A 28 -4.57 1.70 -2.78
CA ASP A 28 -3.13 1.50 -2.58
C ASP A 28 -2.37 2.80 -2.26
N LEU A 29 -2.96 3.99 -2.50
CA LEU A 29 -2.40 5.28 -2.08
C LEU A 29 -2.47 5.49 -0.56
N VAL A 30 -3.38 4.81 0.14
CA VAL A 30 -3.61 5.00 1.58
C VAL A 30 -2.95 3.85 2.35
N PRO A 31 -1.91 4.11 3.16
CA PRO A 31 -1.28 3.07 3.97
C PRO A 31 -2.28 2.36 4.88
N GLY A 32 -2.24 1.02 4.89
CA GLY A 32 -3.16 0.20 5.67
C GLY A 32 -4.44 -0.19 4.94
N VAL A 33 -4.72 0.39 3.77
CA VAL A 33 -5.76 -0.05 2.84
C VAL A 33 -5.09 -0.87 1.72
N SER A 34 -5.74 -1.95 1.26
CA SER A 34 -5.21 -2.84 0.21
C SER A 34 -6.12 -2.85 -1.01
N GLY A 35 -5.54 -2.65 -2.20
CA GLY A 35 -6.20 -2.84 -3.48
C GLY A 35 -6.75 -4.26 -3.66
N GLY A 36 -6.14 -5.27 -3.03
CA GLY A 36 -6.67 -6.64 -3.00
C GLY A 36 -8.05 -6.73 -2.34
N THR A 37 -8.30 -5.96 -1.28
CA THR A 37 -9.63 -5.84 -0.66
C THR A 37 -10.63 -5.22 -1.64
N MET A 38 -10.24 -4.16 -2.38
CA MET A 38 -11.11 -3.54 -3.39
C MET A 38 -11.41 -4.47 -4.57
N ALA A 39 -10.42 -5.24 -5.02
CA ALA A 39 -10.61 -6.26 -6.05
C ALA A 39 -11.60 -7.34 -5.59
N PHE A 40 -11.53 -7.71 -4.30
CA PHE A 40 -12.44 -8.69 -3.72
C PHE A 40 -13.87 -8.14 -3.63
N ILE A 41 -14.02 -6.89 -3.17
CA ILE A 41 -15.31 -6.19 -3.08
C ILE A 41 -15.98 -6.06 -4.43
N THR A 42 -15.22 -5.65 -5.45
CA THR A 42 -15.74 -5.45 -6.81
C THR A 42 -15.96 -6.78 -7.56
N GLY A 43 -15.59 -7.92 -6.96
CA GLY A 43 -15.78 -9.25 -7.53
C GLY A 43 -14.75 -9.62 -8.61
N ILE A 44 -13.81 -8.74 -8.95
CA ILE A 44 -12.80 -8.98 -9.98
C ILE A 44 -11.60 -9.82 -9.49
N TYR A 45 -11.52 -10.08 -8.18
CA TYR A 45 -10.35 -10.69 -7.55
C TYR A 45 -9.93 -12.03 -8.15
N GLU A 46 -10.88 -12.95 -8.35
CA GLU A 46 -10.55 -14.27 -8.90
C GLU A 46 -10.10 -14.20 -10.36
N ASP A 47 -10.76 -13.36 -11.16
CA ASP A 47 -10.41 -13.16 -12.56
C ASP A 47 -9.05 -12.47 -12.68
N LEU A 48 -8.77 -11.48 -11.82
CA LEU A 48 -7.44 -10.85 -11.73
C LEU A 48 -6.36 -11.89 -11.42
N LEU A 49 -6.58 -12.76 -10.44
CA LEU A 49 -5.64 -13.84 -10.11
C LEU A 49 -5.46 -14.83 -11.28
N ARG A 50 -6.53 -15.23 -11.96
CA ARG A 50 -6.46 -16.09 -13.16
C ARG A 50 -5.73 -15.41 -14.32
N SER A 51 -5.95 -14.12 -14.52
CA SER A 51 -5.24 -13.31 -15.51
C SER A 51 -3.75 -13.20 -15.21
N ILE A 52 -3.36 -13.02 -13.95
CA ILE A 52 -1.94 -13.05 -13.55
C ILE A 52 -1.36 -14.45 -13.78
N ARG A 53 -2.09 -15.51 -13.43
CA ARG A 53 -1.67 -16.90 -13.61
C ARG A 53 -1.47 -17.29 -15.08
N SER A 54 -2.09 -16.60 -16.03
CA SER A 54 -1.86 -16.82 -17.47
C SER A 54 -0.40 -16.62 -17.90
N VAL A 55 0.39 -15.92 -17.08
CA VAL A 55 1.86 -15.87 -17.19
C VAL A 55 2.46 -17.11 -16.52
N ASP A 56 2.40 -18.25 -17.24
CA ASP A 56 2.74 -19.56 -16.71
C ASP A 56 4.06 -20.15 -17.26
N GLY A 57 4.34 -21.42 -16.96
CA GLY A 57 5.54 -22.09 -17.47
C GLY A 57 5.52 -22.25 -19.00
N ALA A 58 4.33 -22.36 -19.60
CA ALA A 58 4.19 -22.42 -21.05
C ALA A 58 4.52 -21.07 -21.70
N PHE A 59 4.15 -19.95 -21.06
CA PHE A 59 4.60 -18.62 -21.48
C PHE A 59 6.13 -18.52 -21.52
N PHE A 60 6.83 -18.85 -20.43
CA PHE A 60 8.30 -18.78 -20.37
C PHE A 60 8.98 -19.75 -21.33
N ARG A 61 8.45 -20.98 -21.48
CA ARG A 61 8.97 -21.94 -22.47
C ARG A 61 8.84 -21.40 -23.89
N ASN A 62 7.69 -20.83 -24.25
CA ASN A 62 7.47 -20.25 -25.56
C ASN A 62 8.36 -19.00 -25.78
N LEU A 63 8.61 -18.22 -24.73
CA LEU A 63 9.53 -17.09 -24.75
C LEU A 63 10.97 -17.53 -25.05
N LEU A 64 11.47 -18.53 -24.32
CA LEU A 64 12.80 -19.12 -24.52
C LEU A 64 12.97 -19.79 -25.89
N CYS A 65 11.89 -20.36 -26.44
CA CYS A 65 11.87 -20.91 -27.78
C CYS A 65 11.70 -19.85 -28.89
N LEU A 66 11.79 -18.55 -28.57
CA LEU A 66 11.59 -17.42 -29.49
C LEU A 66 10.22 -17.43 -30.20
N ARG A 67 9.22 -18.11 -29.62
CA ARG A 67 7.83 -18.17 -30.12
C ARG A 67 7.00 -17.04 -29.52
N TRP A 68 7.44 -15.81 -29.73
CA TRP A 68 6.84 -14.60 -29.14
C TRP A 68 5.33 -14.52 -29.39
N ARG A 69 4.86 -14.77 -30.62
CA ARG A 69 3.43 -14.72 -30.95
C ARG A 69 2.59 -15.69 -30.13
N THR A 70 3.08 -16.91 -29.89
CA THR A 70 2.36 -17.93 -29.12
C THR A 70 2.43 -17.65 -27.63
N ALA A 71 3.58 -17.17 -27.13
CA ALA A 71 3.74 -16.75 -25.75
C ALA A 71 2.75 -15.63 -25.39
N PHE A 72 2.75 -14.55 -26.16
CA PHE A 72 1.92 -13.37 -25.86
C PHE A 72 0.43 -13.60 -26.08
N ARG A 73 0.01 -14.53 -26.95
CA ARG A 73 -1.40 -14.89 -27.14
C ARG A 73 -2.03 -15.60 -25.93
N GLY A 74 -1.24 -16.27 -25.10
CA GLY A 74 -1.73 -16.99 -23.93
C GLY A 74 -2.08 -16.10 -22.74
N ILE A 75 -1.64 -14.83 -22.75
CA ILE A 75 -1.81 -13.91 -21.64
C ILE A 75 -3.13 -13.13 -21.76
N ALA A 76 -3.81 -12.94 -20.63
CA ALA A 76 -5.01 -12.12 -20.50
C ALA A 76 -4.74 -10.60 -20.56
N TRP A 77 -4.04 -10.13 -21.61
CA TRP A 77 -3.58 -8.73 -21.73
C TRP A 77 -4.69 -7.71 -21.60
N GLY A 78 -5.83 -7.94 -22.24
CA GLY A 78 -6.95 -7.00 -22.19
C GLY A 78 -7.43 -6.76 -20.76
N TYR A 79 -7.46 -7.80 -19.93
CA TYR A 79 -7.89 -7.72 -18.54
C TYR A 79 -6.84 -7.00 -17.67
N LEU A 80 -5.58 -7.44 -17.77
CA LEU A 80 -4.46 -6.87 -16.99
C LEU A 80 -4.22 -5.39 -17.34
N VAL A 81 -4.28 -5.03 -18.62
CA VAL A 81 -4.09 -3.64 -19.06
C VAL A 81 -5.25 -2.78 -18.61
N ALA A 82 -6.51 -3.24 -18.69
CA ALA A 82 -7.65 -2.43 -18.25
C ALA A 82 -7.58 -2.11 -16.74
N VAL A 83 -7.34 -3.13 -15.91
CA VAL A 83 -7.23 -2.94 -14.45
C VAL A 83 -5.97 -2.15 -14.10
N GLY A 84 -4.81 -2.51 -14.66
CA GLY A 84 -3.54 -1.84 -14.39
C GLY A 84 -3.54 -0.38 -14.84
N PHE A 85 -4.12 -0.07 -16.01
CA PHE A 85 -4.26 1.30 -16.48
C PHE A 85 -5.17 2.13 -15.58
N GLY A 86 -6.29 1.56 -15.11
CA GLY A 86 -7.15 2.22 -14.12
C GLY A 86 -6.39 2.54 -12.83
N ALA A 87 -5.62 1.59 -12.31
CA ALA A 87 -4.84 1.78 -11.09
C ALA A 87 -3.77 2.87 -11.24
N LEU A 88 -3.02 2.85 -12.34
CA LEU A 88 -2.02 3.87 -12.65
C LEU A 88 -2.66 5.26 -12.83
N LEU A 89 -3.82 5.33 -13.49
CA LEU A 89 -4.57 6.57 -13.66
C LEU A 89 -5.02 7.14 -12.31
N ALA A 90 -5.51 6.31 -11.38
CA ALA A 90 -5.85 6.73 -10.03
C ALA A 90 -4.63 7.26 -9.27
N MET A 91 -3.51 6.54 -9.32
CA MET A 91 -2.28 6.97 -8.67
C MET A 91 -1.78 8.31 -9.22
N ALA A 92 -1.82 8.50 -10.55
CA ALA A 92 -1.38 9.74 -11.18
C ALA A 92 -2.32 10.94 -10.90
N SER A 93 -3.64 10.71 -10.85
CA SER A 93 -4.64 11.78 -10.73
C SER A 93 -5.00 12.15 -9.29
N LEU A 94 -5.08 11.18 -8.38
CA LEU A 94 -5.58 11.37 -7.02
C LEU A 94 -4.51 11.45 -5.94
N ALA A 95 -3.23 11.19 -6.24
CA ALA A 95 -2.17 11.20 -5.24
C ALA A 95 -2.15 12.50 -4.42
N HIS A 96 -2.26 13.67 -5.07
CA HIS A 96 -2.27 14.96 -4.37
C HIS A 96 -3.52 15.16 -3.51
N VAL A 97 -4.70 14.74 -3.99
CA VAL A 97 -5.96 14.86 -3.27
C VAL A 97 -5.96 13.97 -2.03
N VAL A 98 -5.53 12.71 -2.16
CA VAL A 98 -5.44 11.78 -1.04
C VAL A 98 -4.43 12.29 0.00
N LEU A 99 -3.28 12.80 -0.43
CA LEU A 99 -2.30 13.41 0.48
C LEU A 99 -2.87 14.65 1.21
N TYR A 100 -3.67 15.47 0.53
CA TYR A 100 -4.36 16.60 1.15
C TYR A 100 -5.40 16.15 2.18
N LEU A 101 -6.25 15.16 1.85
CA LEU A 101 -7.22 14.58 2.79
C LEU A 101 -6.55 13.94 4.00
N LEU A 102 -5.39 13.32 3.76
CA LEU A 102 -4.57 12.75 4.83
C LEU A 102 -3.87 13.82 5.65
N ALA A 103 -3.64 15.05 5.18
CA ALA A 103 -2.97 16.08 5.96
C ALA A 103 -3.87 16.63 7.09
N GLU A 104 -5.16 16.83 6.79
CA GLU A 104 -6.12 17.43 7.72
C GLU A 104 -6.66 16.38 8.74
N PRO A 105 -6.63 16.64 10.07
CA PRO A 105 -7.01 15.64 11.08
C PRO A 105 -8.45 15.10 10.95
N VAL A 106 -9.39 16.01 10.66
CA VAL A 106 -10.82 15.66 10.54
C VAL A 106 -11.07 14.85 9.27
N SER A 107 -10.57 15.32 8.12
CA SER A 107 -10.70 14.64 6.83
C SER A 107 -10.05 13.25 6.83
N ARG A 108 -8.89 13.11 7.48
CA ARG A 108 -8.21 11.82 7.66
C ARG A 108 -9.09 10.84 8.44
N THR A 109 -9.69 11.30 9.55
CA THR A 109 -10.59 10.48 10.36
C THR A 109 -11.76 9.97 9.52
N TYR A 110 -12.36 10.84 8.70
CA TYR A 110 -13.46 10.45 7.81
C TYR A 110 -13.03 9.49 6.71
N LEU A 111 -11.85 9.68 6.12
CA LEU A 111 -11.30 8.77 5.11
C LEU A 111 -11.09 7.36 5.68
N PHE A 112 -10.45 7.24 6.85
CA PHE A 112 -10.28 5.95 7.51
C PHE A 112 -11.61 5.35 7.95
N ALA A 113 -12.58 6.16 8.40
CA ALA A 113 -13.92 5.69 8.71
C ALA A 113 -14.65 5.12 7.49
N SER A 114 -14.49 5.73 6.31
CA SER A 114 -14.99 5.15 5.05
C SER A 114 -14.41 3.77 4.79
N PHE A 115 -13.07 3.62 4.89
CA PHE A 115 -12.42 2.32 4.68
C PHE A 115 -12.81 1.28 5.73
N LEU A 116 -12.94 1.68 7.00
CA LEU A 116 -13.44 0.82 8.06
C LEU A 116 -14.82 0.27 7.71
N GLY A 117 -15.73 1.13 7.22
CA GLY A 117 -17.06 0.73 6.75
C GLY A 117 -17.03 -0.23 5.58
N LEU A 118 -16.19 0.05 4.57
CA LEU A 118 -16.02 -0.84 3.40
C LEU A 118 -15.50 -2.22 3.82
N ILE A 119 -14.46 -2.29 4.65
CA ILE A 119 -13.91 -3.56 5.15
C ILE A 119 -14.95 -4.31 5.99
N ALA A 120 -15.70 -3.62 6.86
CA ALA A 120 -16.76 -4.24 7.67
C ALA A 120 -17.87 -4.86 6.81
N GLY A 121 -18.37 -4.13 5.81
CA GLY A 121 -19.36 -4.66 4.85
C GLY A 121 -18.80 -5.86 4.07
N SER A 122 -17.52 -5.81 3.72
CA SER A 122 -16.84 -6.90 3.02
C SER A 122 -16.67 -8.14 3.89
N ILE A 123 -16.34 -7.99 5.17
CA ILE A 123 -16.24 -9.11 6.13
C ILE A 123 -17.58 -9.82 6.21
N TYR A 124 -18.67 -9.07 6.38
CA TYR A 124 -20.02 -9.63 6.38
C TYR A 124 -20.32 -10.42 5.10
N PHE A 125 -20.04 -9.85 3.94
CA PHE A 125 -20.21 -10.52 2.66
C PHE A 125 -19.36 -11.80 2.54
N CYS A 126 -18.09 -11.73 2.91
CA CYS A 126 -17.17 -12.87 2.82
C CYS A 126 -17.61 -14.02 3.72
N THR A 127 -18.11 -13.74 4.92
CA THR A 127 -18.59 -14.79 5.84
C THR A 127 -19.74 -15.60 5.26
N ARG A 128 -20.53 -15.02 4.35
CA ARG A 128 -21.62 -15.71 3.65
C ARG A 128 -21.15 -16.57 2.47
N ARG A 129 -19.93 -16.38 1.98
CA ARG A 129 -19.31 -17.22 0.95
C ARG A 129 -18.72 -18.52 1.50
N VAL A 130 -18.52 -18.61 2.81
CA VAL A 130 -18.06 -19.84 3.47
C VAL A 130 -19.22 -20.82 3.55
N SER A 131 -19.11 -21.95 2.86
CA SER A 131 -20.22 -22.92 2.75
C SER A 131 -20.50 -23.65 4.07
N ARG A 132 -19.44 -23.98 4.82
CA ARG A 132 -19.55 -24.64 6.13
C ARG A 132 -18.53 -24.09 7.12
N TRP A 133 -18.99 -23.72 8.30
CA TRP A 133 -18.13 -23.38 9.44
C TRP A 133 -17.83 -24.64 10.25
N THR A 134 -16.65 -25.21 10.08
CA THR A 134 -16.12 -26.26 10.97
C THR A 134 -14.99 -25.71 11.84
N THR A 135 -14.43 -26.53 12.73
CA THR A 135 -13.29 -26.14 13.57
C THR A 135 -12.09 -25.69 12.73
N LEU A 136 -11.87 -26.27 11.55
CA LEU A 136 -10.71 -25.93 10.70
C LEU A 136 -10.84 -24.53 10.07
N GLU A 137 -12.03 -24.12 9.65
CA GLU A 137 -12.28 -22.77 9.15
C GLU A 137 -12.17 -21.74 10.28
N GLY A 138 -12.66 -22.08 11.48
CA GLY A 138 -12.47 -21.26 12.68
C GLY A 138 -10.98 -21.06 13.01
N VAL A 139 -10.17 -22.12 12.98
CA VAL A 139 -8.72 -22.04 13.17
C VAL A 139 -8.06 -21.19 12.07
N SER A 140 -8.49 -21.34 10.82
CA SER A 140 -7.96 -20.56 9.69
C SER A 140 -8.26 -19.06 9.87
N LEU A 141 -9.46 -18.70 10.30
CA LEU A 141 -9.83 -17.32 10.61
C LEU A 141 -8.97 -16.74 11.73
N VAL A 142 -8.80 -17.47 12.83
CA VAL A 142 -7.98 -17.01 13.96
C VAL A 142 -6.51 -16.86 13.55
N LEU A 143 -5.99 -17.78 12.73
CA LEU A 143 -4.64 -17.70 12.19
C LEU A 143 -4.45 -16.45 11.33
N GLY A 144 -5.38 -16.18 10.42
CA GLY A 144 -5.34 -14.98 9.56
C GLY A 144 -5.39 -13.70 10.40
N PHE A 145 -6.29 -13.65 11.39
CA PHE A 145 -6.40 -12.55 12.32
C PHE A 145 -5.11 -12.31 13.11
N ALA A 146 -4.51 -13.36 13.66
CA ALA A 146 -3.27 -13.28 14.42
C ALA A 146 -2.09 -12.78 13.56
N ILE A 147 -1.97 -13.26 12.31
CA ILE A 147 -0.93 -12.81 11.38
C ILE A 147 -1.13 -11.34 11.02
N ALA A 148 -2.34 -10.91 10.64
CA ALA A 148 -2.61 -9.51 10.31
C ALA A 148 -2.41 -8.59 11.52
N LEU A 149 -2.81 -9.00 12.72
CA LEU A 149 -2.51 -8.26 13.94
C LEU A 149 -1.01 -8.18 14.21
N GLY A 150 -0.27 -9.28 14.04
CA GLY A 150 1.18 -9.28 14.21
C GLY A 150 1.87 -8.30 13.27
N VAL A 151 1.50 -8.31 11.99
CA VAL A 151 2.03 -7.39 10.97
C VAL A 151 1.66 -5.94 11.29
N THR A 152 0.40 -5.66 11.64
CA THR A 152 -0.09 -4.29 11.91
C THR A 152 0.29 -3.73 13.29
N SER A 153 0.78 -4.59 14.19
CA SER A 153 1.23 -4.19 15.53
C SER A 153 2.73 -3.91 15.61
N VAL A 154 3.48 -4.13 14.52
CA VAL A 154 4.88 -3.72 14.44
C VAL A 154 4.93 -2.19 14.54
N LYS A 155 5.28 -1.71 15.73
CA LYS A 155 5.55 -0.29 15.96
C LYS A 155 6.79 0.07 15.15
N VAL A 156 6.63 0.94 14.15
CA VAL A 156 7.77 1.66 13.60
C VAL A 156 8.37 2.44 14.77
N PRO A 157 9.66 2.29 15.10
CA PRO A 157 10.28 3.00 16.22
C PRO A 157 10.07 4.51 16.04
N GLY A 158 9.14 5.08 16.81
CA GLY A 158 8.97 6.52 16.90
C GLY A 158 10.07 7.08 17.80
N PRO A 159 10.61 8.27 17.50
CA PRO A 159 11.55 8.94 18.39
C PRO A 159 10.89 9.20 19.74
N LYS A 160 11.58 8.87 20.84
CA LYS A 160 11.11 9.14 22.21
C LYS A 160 11.84 10.36 22.79
N ALA A 161 11.10 11.45 23.05
CA ALA A 161 11.18 12.23 24.29
C ALA A 161 10.07 13.30 24.36
N GLY A 162 9.48 13.45 25.57
CA GLY A 162 8.96 14.72 26.11
C GLY A 162 7.67 15.27 25.53
N THR A 163 6.61 15.27 26.36
CA THR A 163 5.34 16.01 26.20
C THR A 163 5.47 17.30 25.40
N GLY A 164 4.71 17.41 24.30
CA GLY A 164 4.74 18.55 23.39
C GLY A 164 4.53 19.89 24.10
N TYR A 165 5.29 20.91 23.69
CA TYR A 165 4.94 22.00 22.77
C TYR A 165 6.23 22.75 22.36
N ASP A 166 6.15 23.49 21.23
CA ASP A 166 6.98 24.65 20.81
C ASP A 166 7.90 24.57 19.54
N VAL A 167 7.30 24.99 18.40
CA VAL A 167 7.59 26.18 17.54
C VAL A 167 8.77 26.26 16.51
N PHE A 168 8.36 26.41 15.22
CA PHE A 168 8.77 27.28 14.07
C PHE A 168 10.10 27.10 13.24
N ILE A 169 9.94 27.04 11.90
CA ILE A 169 10.95 27.02 10.79
C ILE A 169 10.57 27.99 9.64
N PRO A 170 11.33 29.06 9.38
CA PRO A 170 11.48 29.55 7.98
C PRO A 170 12.95 29.87 7.65
N LYS A 171 13.51 29.68 6.45
CA LYS A 171 13.00 29.48 5.09
C LYS A 171 13.79 28.36 4.38
N VAL A 172 13.11 27.30 3.95
CA VAL A 172 13.22 26.84 2.56
C VAL A 172 12.11 27.60 1.84
N GLU A 173 12.38 28.28 0.73
CA GLU A 173 11.36 29.11 0.06
C GLU A 173 10.06 28.32 -0.13
N GLY A 174 8.96 28.80 0.48
CA GLY A 174 7.61 28.27 0.27
C GLY A 174 6.98 27.42 1.37
N VAL A 175 7.62 27.18 2.52
CA VAL A 175 7.00 26.41 3.63
C VAL A 175 6.67 27.33 4.82
N GLU A 176 5.41 27.73 4.93
CA GLU A 176 4.84 28.43 6.10
C GLU A 176 4.49 27.46 7.24
N LEU A 177 4.51 27.98 8.46
CA LEU A 177 4.56 27.21 9.68
C LEU A 177 3.22 27.06 10.36
N THR A 178 2.97 25.85 10.86
CA THR A 178 1.89 25.57 11.81
C THR A 178 2.44 25.22 13.20
N ALA A 179 1.62 25.44 14.23
CA ALA A 179 1.98 25.65 15.63
C ALA A 179 2.41 24.41 16.45
N HIS A 180 3.03 23.38 15.84
CA HIS A 180 3.36 22.12 16.54
C HIS A 180 4.87 21.81 16.58
N PRO A 181 5.42 21.32 17.71
CA PRO A 181 6.83 20.93 17.83
C PRO A 181 7.17 19.73 16.93
N ILE A 182 8.36 19.73 16.33
CA ILE A 182 8.84 18.66 15.44
C ILE A 182 9.79 17.76 16.22
N SER A 183 9.45 16.47 16.31
CA SER A 183 10.10 15.54 17.25
C SER A 183 11.49 15.02 16.84
N ASN A 184 11.88 15.15 15.58
CA ASN A 184 13.10 14.54 15.03
C ASN A 184 14.02 15.57 14.32
N TYR A 185 13.97 16.82 14.79
CA TYR A 185 14.81 17.90 14.29
C TYR A 185 15.29 18.80 15.43
N ASP A 186 16.61 18.98 15.53
CA ASP A 186 17.23 19.93 16.45
C ASP A 186 17.41 21.27 15.75
N VAL A 187 16.59 22.26 16.14
CA VAL A 187 16.60 23.61 15.57
C VAL A 187 17.91 24.35 15.86
N GLN A 188 18.52 24.15 17.03
CA GLN A 188 19.75 24.85 17.42
C GLN A 188 20.96 24.33 16.64
N ARG A 189 21.01 23.01 16.41
CA ARG A 189 22.11 22.35 15.71
C ARG A 189 21.88 22.20 14.21
N LYS A 190 20.71 22.59 13.70
CA LYS A 190 20.26 22.35 12.30
C LYS A 190 20.48 20.91 11.88
N MET A 191 20.12 19.99 12.77
CA MET A 191 20.51 18.59 12.67
C MET A 191 19.27 17.72 12.71
N LEU A 192 19.20 16.74 11.82
CA LEU A 192 18.16 15.73 11.88
C LEU A 192 18.52 14.72 12.98
N THR A 193 17.56 14.44 13.87
CA THR A 193 17.77 13.53 15.00
C THR A 193 16.92 12.29 14.85
N GLY A 194 17.44 11.12 15.26
CA GLY A 194 16.68 9.88 15.24
C GLY A 194 16.37 9.34 13.85
N VAL A 195 17.21 9.66 12.85
CA VAL A 195 17.08 9.16 11.48
C VAL A 195 17.78 7.80 11.35
N ASP A 196 17.11 6.82 10.75
CA ASP A 196 17.70 5.51 10.46
C ASP A 196 18.61 5.58 9.22
N ASP A 197 19.62 4.71 9.14
CA ASP A 197 20.61 4.70 8.06
C ASP A 197 19.94 4.52 6.68
N LYS A 198 18.82 3.78 6.64
CA LYS A 198 17.99 3.58 5.43
C LYS A 198 17.31 4.87 4.98
N GLU A 199 16.77 5.63 5.93
CA GLU A 199 16.12 6.90 5.64
C GLU A 199 17.14 7.91 5.15
N LEU A 200 18.28 7.99 5.84
CA LEU A 200 19.41 8.84 5.48
C LEU A 200 19.93 8.55 4.06
N ALA A 201 20.08 7.28 3.72
CA ALA A 201 20.54 6.85 2.40
C ALA A 201 19.57 7.26 1.29
N ALA A 202 18.27 7.10 1.51
CA ALA A 202 17.25 7.44 0.54
C ALA A 202 17.14 8.96 0.32
N MET A 203 17.44 9.79 1.33
CA MET A 203 17.45 11.24 1.15
C MET A 203 18.65 11.72 0.35
N TRP A 204 19.84 11.18 0.63
CA TRP A 204 21.04 11.55 -0.10
C TRP A 204 20.91 11.14 -1.56
N ALA A 205 20.35 9.95 -1.84
CA ALA A 205 20.04 9.50 -3.20
C ALA A 205 19.13 10.48 -3.96
N ARG A 206 18.16 11.11 -3.27
CA ARG A 206 17.23 12.09 -3.85
C ARG A 206 17.75 13.54 -3.82
N ARG A 207 18.99 13.77 -3.37
CA ARG A 207 19.56 15.12 -3.15
C ARG A 207 18.70 16.03 -2.28
N VAL A 208 17.93 15.44 -1.35
CA VAL A 208 17.13 16.20 -0.37
C VAL A 208 18.03 16.78 0.72
N ILE A 209 19.17 16.12 0.97
CA ILE A 209 20.24 16.55 1.85
C ILE A 209 21.58 16.42 1.15
N ASP A 210 22.50 17.27 1.56
CA ASP A 210 23.90 17.23 1.12
C ASP A 210 24.71 16.26 1.97
N ALA A 211 25.85 15.82 1.42
CA ALA A 211 26.82 14.95 2.10
C ALA A 211 27.22 15.48 3.49
N GLU A 212 27.26 16.80 3.64
CA GLU A 212 27.64 17.53 4.86
C GLU A 212 26.50 17.74 5.85
N THR A 213 25.28 17.27 5.53
CA THR A 213 24.12 17.52 6.40
C THR A 213 24.34 16.87 7.76
N PRO A 214 24.25 17.63 8.87
CA PRO A 214 24.43 17.08 10.21
C PRO A 214 23.28 16.13 10.54
N VAL A 215 23.63 14.91 10.98
CA VAL A 215 22.66 13.89 11.37
C VAL A 215 23.11 13.19 12.65
N GLN A 216 22.13 12.90 13.51
CA GLN A 216 22.29 12.00 14.64
C GLN A 216 21.58 10.68 14.33
N ARG A 217 22.37 9.60 14.30
CA ARG A 217 21.88 8.26 14.00
C ARG A 217 20.93 7.76 15.09
N SER A 218 19.89 7.01 14.68
CA SER A 218 18.86 6.49 15.59
C SER A 218 19.30 5.26 16.41
N SER A 219 20.21 4.44 15.87
CA SER A 219 20.60 3.14 16.44
C SER A 219 21.56 3.24 17.63
N ASP A 220 22.52 4.16 17.55
CA ASP A 220 23.40 4.61 18.62
C ASP A 220 23.40 6.14 18.55
N GLY A 221 23.45 6.93 19.61
CA GLY A 221 23.26 8.39 19.46
C GLY A 221 24.39 9.16 18.76
N VAL A 222 25.19 8.53 17.89
CA VAL A 222 26.39 9.08 17.23
C VAL A 222 25.99 10.19 16.27
N MET A 223 26.72 11.30 16.37
CA MET A 223 26.56 12.47 15.50
C MET A 223 27.65 12.47 14.43
N GLY A 224 27.27 12.83 13.21
CA GLY A 224 28.15 12.88 12.05
C GLY A 224 27.46 13.56 10.89
N THR A 225 28.08 13.52 9.72
CA THR A 225 27.49 13.99 8.47
C THR A 225 26.76 12.85 7.76
N ALA A 226 25.86 13.17 6.83
CA ALA A 226 25.18 12.16 6.02
C ALA A 226 26.15 11.19 5.34
N SER A 227 27.33 11.68 4.96
CA SER A 227 28.41 10.90 4.33
C SER A 227 29.14 9.93 5.25
N ASP A 228 29.10 10.16 6.56
CA ASP A 228 29.75 9.29 7.54
C ASP A 228 28.95 8.01 7.80
N PHE A 229 27.63 8.09 7.62
CA PHE A 229 26.70 7.00 7.96
C PHE A 229 26.25 6.19 6.75
N VAL A 230 26.16 6.82 5.58
CA VAL A 230 25.72 6.17 4.36
C VAL A 230 26.92 6.02 3.44
N ARG A 231 27.20 4.81 2.99
CA ARG A 231 28.08 4.62 1.84
C ARG A 231 27.21 4.59 0.58
N PRO A 232 27.66 5.17 -0.55
CA PRO A 232 27.00 4.92 -1.83
C PRO A 232 26.93 3.41 -2.04
N GLN A 233 25.72 2.88 -2.01
CA GLN A 233 25.48 1.45 -2.24
C GLN A 233 25.91 1.15 -3.69
N PRO A 234 26.62 0.05 -3.93
CA PRO A 234 26.90 -0.37 -5.29
C PRO A 234 25.57 -0.57 -6.03
N THR A 235 25.36 0.15 -7.13
CA THR A 235 24.08 0.13 -7.84
C THR A 235 24.06 -1.06 -8.81
N TRP A 236 23.50 -2.17 -8.37
CA TRP A 236 23.23 -3.29 -9.27
C TRP A 236 22.15 -2.85 -10.26
N ILE A 237 22.16 -3.39 -11.49
CA ILE A 237 21.06 -3.15 -12.44
C ILE A 237 19.74 -3.67 -11.84
N ILE A 238 19.82 -4.80 -11.11
CA ILE A 238 18.74 -5.36 -10.30
C ILE A 238 19.31 -5.63 -8.91
N ASP A 239 18.88 -4.85 -7.92
CA ASP A 239 19.20 -5.05 -6.51
C ASP A 239 18.37 -6.23 -5.94
N PRO A 240 19.03 -7.30 -5.45
CA PRO A 240 18.32 -8.49 -4.95
C PRO A 240 17.44 -8.22 -3.72
N TRP A 241 17.83 -7.28 -2.86
CA TRP A 241 17.05 -6.91 -1.69
C TRP A 241 15.79 -6.14 -2.08
N LEU A 242 15.91 -5.16 -2.99
CA LEU A 242 14.75 -4.45 -3.53
C LEU A 242 13.80 -5.38 -4.29
N ALA A 243 14.34 -6.35 -5.03
CA ALA A 243 13.54 -7.39 -5.67
C ALA A 243 12.81 -8.26 -4.63
N LEU A 244 13.48 -8.69 -3.54
CA LEU A 244 12.84 -9.42 -2.45
C LEU A 244 11.72 -8.60 -1.79
N CYS A 245 11.96 -7.31 -1.53
CA CYS A 245 10.93 -6.42 -1.00
C CYS A 245 9.73 -6.28 -1.95
N GLY A 246 9.97 -6.13 -3.26
CA GLY A 246 8.91 -6.10 -4.27
C GLY A 246 8.08 -7.39 -4.30
N MET A 247 8.74 -8.55 -4.16
CA MET A 247 8.08 -9.85 -4.07
C MET A 247 7.19 -9.98 -2.82
N ILE A 248 7.68 -9.55 -1.66
CA ILE A 248 6.91 -9.56 -0.40
C ILE A 248 5.72 -8.59 -0.51
N ALA A 249 5.95 -7.39 -1.04
CA ALA A 249 4.93 -6.36 -1.18
C ALA A 249 3.76 -6.79 -2.08
N ILE A 250 4.06 -7.40 -3.23
CA ILE A 250 2.99 -7.88 -4.12
C ILE A 250 2.25 -9.08 -3.53
N SER A 251 2.94 -9.94 -2.78
CA SER A 251 2.30 -11.07 -2.09
C SER A 251 1.29 -10.57 -1.06
N ALA A 252 1.63 -9.52 -0.32
CA ALA A 252 0.70 -8.85 0.58
C ALA A 252 -0.43 -8.13 -0.14
N MET A 253 -0.14 -7.39 -1.21
CA MET A 253 -1.14 -6.66 -1.98
C MET A 253 -2.19 -7.59 -2.60
N LEU A 254 -1.82 -8.83 -2.95
CA LEU A 254 -2.74 -9.86 -3.40
C LEU A 254 -3.61 -10.44 -2.27
N LEU A 255 -3.27 -10.27 -1.00
CA LEU A 255 -4.08 -10.72 0.13
C LEU A 255 -5.03 -9.59 0.59
N PRO A 256 -6.35 -9.80 0.57
CA PRO A 256 -7.30 -8.91 1.24
C PRO A 256 -6.90 -8.63 2.69
N GLY A 257 -6.86 -7.35 3.06
CA GLY A 257 -6.54 -6.90 4.41
C GLY A 257 -5.05 -6.71 4.72
N ILE A 258 -4.11 -7.08 3.84
CA ILE A 258 -2.68 -6.76 4.02
C ILE A 258 -2.24 -5.77 2.94
N SER A 259 -1.67 -4.63 3.34
CA SER A 259 -1.25 -3.58 2.41
C SER A 259 0.23 -3.74 2.02
N GLY A 260 0.51 -3.83 0.72
CA GLY A 260 1.89 -3.95 0.21
C GLY A 260 2.75 -2.72 0.52
N SER A 261 2.17 -1.51 0.47
CA SER A 261 2.85 -0.25 0.82
C SER A 261 3.20 -0.17 2.31
N TYR A 262 2.36 -0.74 3.18
CA TYR A 262 2.65 -0.89 4.60
C TYR A 262 3.84 -1.85 4.85
N LEU A 263 3.89 -3.00 4.17
CA LEU A 263 5.04 -3.90 4.29
C LEU A 263 6.34 -3.28 3.76
N LEU A 264 6.30 -2.55 2.64
CA LEU A 264 7.47 -1.81 2.16
C LEU A 264 7.94 -0.76 3.18
N THR A 265 7.01 -0.20 3.96
CA THR A 265 7.34 0.78 5.03
C THR A 265 8.03 0.07 6.19
N ILE A 266 7.52 -1.08 6.64
CA ILE A 266 8.17 -1.91 7.68
C ILE A 266 9.57 -2.35 7.23
N LEU A 267 9.73 -2.73 5.96
CA LEU A 267 11.03 -3.12 5.39
C LEU A 267 12.00 -1.94 5.24
N GLY A 268 11.50 -0.70 5.33
CA GLY A 268 12.26 0.55 5.22
C GLY A 268 12.57 0.97 3.78
N VAL A 269 11.92 0.35 2.78
CA VAL A 269 12.19 0.61 1.35
C VAL A 269 11.08 1.41 0.67
N TYR A 270 9.88 1.52 1.26
CA TYR A 270 8.77 2.30 0.70
C TYR A 270 9.16 3.72 0.29
N PRO A 271 9.94 4.46 1.11
CA PRO A 271 10.33 5.80 0.74
C PRO A 271 11.27 5.81 -0.49
N LEU A 272 12.18 4.84 -0.62
CA LEU A 272 12.99 4.70 -1.84
C LEU A 272 12.12 4.47 -3.08
N VAL A 273 11.15 3.54 -2.98
CA VAL A 273 10.26 3.17 -4.10
C VAL A 273 9.39 4.35 -4.57
N ILE A 274 8.74 5.06 -3.65
CA ILE A 274 7.88 6.21 -4.02
C ILE A 274 8.70 7.38 -4.57
N GLY A 275 9.99 7.45 -4.22
CA GLY A 275 10.93 8.45 -4.72
C GLY A 275 11.29 8.22 -6.15
N ALA A 276 11.80 7.03 -6.41
CA ALA A 276 12.09 6.58 -7.76
C ALA A 276 10.86 6.71 -8.67
N PHE A 277 9.65 6.42 -8.17
CA PHE A 277 8.42 6.65 -8.92
C PHE A 277 8.16 8.13 -9.25
N ALA A 278 8.35 9.04 -8.28
CA ALA A 278 8.18 10.47 -8.50
C ALA A 278 9.24 11.03 -9.48
N ASP A 279 10.48 10.61 -9.32
CA ASP A 279 11.60 11.01 -10.18
C ASP A 279 11.39 10.48 -11.60
N LEU A 280 10.99 9.21 -11.77
CA LEU A 280 10.58 8.67 -13.07
C LEU A 280 9.41 9.46 -13.67
N SER A 281 8.40 9.82 -12.88
CA SER A 281 7.27 10.61 -13.38
C SER A 281 7.69 12.01 -13.83
N ASN A 282 8.67 12.62 -13.18
CA ASN A 282 9.22 13.92 -13.57
C ASN A 282 10.08 13.78 -14.82
N SER A 283 10.97 12.79 -14.85
CA SER A 283 11.79 12.41 -16.02
C SER A 283 10.97 12.20 -17.29
N LEU A 284 9.80 11.56 -17.18
CA LEU A 284 8.87 11.39 -18.29
C LEU A 284 8.25 12.71 -18.79
N ARG A 285 8.14 13.73 -17.94
CA ARG A 285 7.62 15.06 -18.31
C ARG A 285 8.71 15.96 -18.90
N THR A 286 9.93 15.87 -18.38
CA THR A 286 11.09 16.69 -18.82
C THR A 286 11.91 16.04 -19.92
N PHE A 287 11.60 14.79 -20.30
CA PHE A 287 12.38 13.97 -21.24
C PHE A 287 13.84 13.78 -20.83
N ASP A 288 14.13 13.84 -19.53
CA ASP A 288 15.46 13.60 -18.96
C ASP A 288 15.45 12.31 -18.13
N LEU A 289 16.15 11.27 -18.57
CA LEU A 289 16.07 9.94 -17.97
C LEU A 289 16.96 9.81 -16.74
N ASP A 290 16.35 9.72 -15.56
CA ASP A 290 17.05 9.37 -14.33
C ASP A 290 17.35 7.86 -14.29
N TRP A 291 18.62 7.51 -14.48
CA TRP A 291 19.08 6.13 -14.50
C TRP A 291 19.03 5.46 -13.11
N GLU A 292 19.16 6.21 -12.03
CA GLU A 292 19.10 5.67 -10.66
C GLU A 292 17.66 5.32 -10.28
N ALA A 293 16.71 6.19 -10.62
CA ALA A 293 15.29 5.90 -10.47
C ALA A 293 14.88 4.64 -11.25
N LEU A 294 15.40 4.47 -12.47
CA LEU A 294 15.15 3.28 -13.30
C LEU A 294 15.68 1.99 -12.68
N LYS A 295 16.88 1.99 -12.06
CA LYS A 295 17.43 0.81 -11.37
C LYS A 295 16.55 0.39 -10.19
N VAL A 296 16.10 1.34 -9.37
CA VAL A 296 15.21 1.05 -8.23
C VAL A 296 13.89 0.47 -8.71
N ILE A 297 13.23 1.12 -9.67
CA ILE A 297 11.94 0.68 -10.19
C ILE A 297 12.05 -0.68 -10.87
N SER A 298 13.08 -0.90 -11.69
CA SER A 298 13.29 -2.19 -12.36
C SER A 298 13.59 -3.31 -11.36
N SER A 299 14.33 -3.04 -10.27
CA SER A 299 14.58 -4.02 -9.20
C SER A 299 13.28 -4.44 -8.50
N VAL A 300 12.49 -3.45 -8.08
CA VAL A 300 11.19 -3.70 -7.43
C VAL A 300 10.23 -4.39 -8.40
N ALA A 301 10.18 -3.95 -9.67
CA ALA A 301 9.34 -4.55 -10.70
C ALA A 301 9.73 -6.00 -10.99
N ALA A 302 11.02 -6.34 -11.02
CA ALA A 302 11.48 -7.72 -11.14
C ALA A 302 10.99 -8.57 -9.96
N GLY A 303 11.08 -8.02 -8.75
CA GLY A 303 10.50 -8.61 -7.54
C GLY A 303 9.00 -8.85 -7.63
N ILE A 304 8.25 -7.84 -8.07
CA ILE A 304 6.80 -7.92 -8.28
C ILE A 304 6.46 -9.02 -9.30
N VAL A 305 7.16 -9.08 -10.43
CA VAL A 305 6.90 -10.10 -11.47
C VAL A 305 7.17 -11.51 -10.94
N LEU A 306 8.29 -11.72 -10.25
CA LEU A 306 8.61 -13.01 -9.63
C LEU A 306 7.61 -13.38 -8.54
N GLY A 307 7.26 -12.43 -7.68
CA GLY A 307 6.27 -12.61 -6.63
C GLY A 307 4.89 -12.94 -7.18
N LEU A 308 4.42 -12.24 -8.21
CA LEU A 308 3.19 -12.57 -8.92
C LEU A 308 3.24 -13.99 -9.47
N ALA A 309 4.33 -14.39 -10.13
CA ALA A 309 4.45 -15.71 -10.75
C ALA A 309 4.39 -16.86 -9.73
N VAL A 310 4.97 -16.69 -8.54
CA VAL A 310 5.00 -17.70 -7.48
C VAL A 310 3.72 -17.65 -6.63
N PHE A 311 3.39 -16.46 -6.12
CA PHE A 311 2.35 -16.29 -5.12
C PHE A 311 0.93 -16.42 -5.69
N SER A 312 0.69 -15.96 -6.92
CA SER A 312 -0.63 -16.14 -7.57
C SER A 312 -0.99 -17.63 -7.71
N ARG A 313 0.01 -18.50 -7.96
CA ARG A 313 -0.19 -19.95 -8.02
C ARG A 313 -0.58 -20.52 -6.66
N PHE A 314 0.12 -20.10 -5.61
CA PHE A 314 -0.18 -20.51 -4.24
C PHE A 314 -1.61 -20.12 -3.84
N ILE A 315 -1.99 -18.86 -4.05
CA ILE A 315 -3.34 -18.38 -3.70
C ILE A 315 -4.41 -19.07 -4.55
N THR A 316 -4.17 -19.27 -5.85
CA THR A 316 -5.14 -19.98 -6.69
C THR A 316 -5.31 -21.43 -6.25
N TRP A 317 -4.21 -22.12 -5.92
CA TRP A 317 -4.25 -23.47 -5.35
C TRP A 317 -5.04 -23.50 -4.04
N LEU A 318 -4.79 -22.54 -3.15
CA LEU A 318 -5.48 -22.43 -1.87
C LEU A 318 -6.99 -22.22 -2.07
N LEU A 319 -7.39 -21.35 -2.98
CA LEU A 319 -8.80 -21.07 -3.31
C LEU A 319 -9.48 -22.23 -4.06
N SER A 320 -8.74 -23.02 -4.85
CA SER A 320 -9.31 -24.13 -5.61
C SER A 320 -9.49 -25.42 -4.80
N TYR A 321 -8.55 -25.73 -3.90
CA TYR A 321 -8.57 -26.97 -3.11
C TYR A 321 -9.09 -26.78 -1.69
N HIS A 322 -8.99 -25.55 -1.14
CA HIS A 322 -9.35 -25.25 0.23
C HIS A 322 -10.22 -23.99 0.33
N HIS A 323 -11.15 -23.81 -0.61
CA HIS A 323 -11.98 -22.60 -0.76
C HIS A 323 -12.48 -22.01 0.57
N ASP A 324 -13.25 -22.79 1.35
CA ASP A 324 -13.83 -22.31 2.61
C ASP A 324 -12.76 -21.87 3.64
N ARG A 325 -11.65 -22.62 3.73
CA ARG A 325 -10.52 -22.28 4.63
C ARG A 325 -9.76 -21.06 4.17
N ALA A 326 -9.57 -20.93 2.85
CA ALA A 326 -8.94 -19.79 2.22
C ALA A 326 -9.76 -18.52 2.50
N VAL A 327 -11.06 -18.57 2.25
CA VAL A 327 -11.98 -17.44 2.51
C VAL A 327 -12.02 -17.12 4.02
N ALA A 328 -12.05 -18.12 4.90
CA ALA A 328 -11.97 -17.92 6.35
C ALA A 328 -10.67 -17.24 6.79
N LEU A 329 -9.52 -17.67 6.24
CA LEU A 329 -8.22 -17.04 6.47
C LEU A 329 -8.22 -15.57 6.01
N LEU A 330 -8.78 -15.29 4.83
CA LEU A 330 -8.91 -13.93 4.30
C LEU A 330 -9.81 -13.04 5.18
N ILE A 331 -10.93 -13.58 5.69
CA ILE A 331 -11.76 -12.88 6.68
C ILE A 331 -10.95 -12.54 7.93
N GLY A 332 -10.12 -13.48 8.40
CA GLY A 332 -9.16 -13.25 9.48
C GLY A 332 -8.23 -12.06 9.20
N PHE A 333 -7.60 -12.02 8.01
CA PHE A 333 -6.75 -10.89 7.63
C PHE A 333 -7.52 -9.56 7.61
N MET A 334 -8.73 -9.55 7.07
CA MET A 334 -9.58 -8.36 7.04
C MET A 334 -9.98 -7.88 8.44
N LEU A 335 -10.29 -8.79 9.36
CA LEU A 335 -10.55 -8.46 10.76
C LEU A 335 -9.32 -7.83 11.44
N GLY A 336 -8.12 -8.36 11.18
CA GLY A 336 -6.88 -7.79 11.71
C GLY A 336 -6.58 -6.41 11.13
N ALA A 337 -6.91 -6.20 9.84
CA ALA A 337 -6.76 -4.94 9.14
C ALA A 337 -7.65 -3.81 9.70
N LEU A 338 -8.76 -4.12 10.37
CA LEU A 338 -9.62 -3.12 11.01
C LEU A 338 -8.85 -2.24 12.00
N ARG A 339 -7.81 -2.78 12.65
CA ARG A 339 -6.91 -1.99 13.49
C ARG A 339 -6.14 -0.96 12.66
N ALA A 340 -5.58 -1.35 11.52
CA ALA A 340 -4.77 -0.46 10.68
C ALA A 340 -5.58 0.70 10.10
N VAL A 341 -6.86 0.46 9.76
CA VAL A 341 -7.78 1.50 9.26
C VAL A 341 -8.63 2.14 10.34
N TRP A 342 -8.30 1.94 11.62
CA TRP A 342 -9.03 2.56 12.71
C TRP A 342 -9.02 4.10 12.53
N PRO A 343 -10.15 4.82 12.67
CA PRO A 343 -10.19 6.25 12.34
C PRO A 343 -9.42 7.14 13.32
N PHE A 344 -9.27 6.70 14.57
CA PHE A 344 -8.80 7.54 15.66
C PHE A 344 -7.42 7.11 16.13
N TRP A 345 -6.40 7.82 15.67
CA TRP A 345 -5.01 7.62 16.07
C TRP A 345 -4.44 8.88 16.71
N SER A 346 -3.51 8.69 17.64
CA SER A 346 -2.58 9.74 18.04
C SER A 346 -1.47 9.86 17.00
N TYR A 347 -1.03 11.09 16.73
CA TYR A 347 0.01 11.36 15.74
C TYR A 347 1.12 12.21 16.35
N ALA A 348 2.36 11.97 15.93
CA ALA A 348 3.49 12.86 16.15
C ALA A 348 3.82 13.63 14.87
N SER A 349 4.14 14.91 15.01
CA SER A 349 4.72 15.70 13.93
C SER A 349 6.21 15.40 13.81
N VAL A 350 6.63 14.94 12.64
CA VAL A 350 8.01 14.61 12.29
C VAL A 350 8.39 15.29 10.97
N LEU A 351 9.60 15.81 10.88
CA LEU A 351 10.23 16.12 9.62
C LEU A 351 10.80 14.81 9.08
N SER A 352 9.98 14.04 8.37
CA SER A 352 10.48 12.84 7.72
C SER A 352 11.54 13.27 6.71
N PRO A 353 12.78 12.78 6.85
CA PRO A 353 13.86 13.25 6.03
C PRO A 353 13.61 12.99 4.53
N LEU A 354 12.92 11.89 4.23
CA LEU A 354 12.46 11.49 2.89
C LEU A 354 11.38 12.37 2.26
N LYS A 355 10.82 13.31 3.01
CA LYS A 355 9.71 14.18 2.59
C LYS A 355 9.95 15.63 3.02
N LEU A 356 11.21 16.04 3.21
CA LEU A 356 11.55 17.41 3.63
C LEU A 356 10.90 18.48 2.72
N SER A 357 10.86 18.23 1.40
CA SER A 357 10.19 19.10 0.41
C SER A 357 8.66 19.16 0.56
N LYS A 358 8.06 18.17 1.25
CA LYS A 358 6.63 18.12 1.56
C LYS A 358 6.30 18.70 2.95
N GLY A 359 7.30 19.18 3.69
CA GLY A 359 7.13 19.77 5.01
C GLY A 359 6.79 18.77 6.11
N ILE A 360 6.16 19.27 7.17
CA ILE A 360 5.80 18.51 8.39
C ILE A 360 4.96 17.27 8.02
N GLN A 361 5.37 16.10 8.51
CA GLN A 361 4.67 14.84 8.32
C GLN A 361 4.06 14.36 9.64
N LEU A 362 2.97 13.60 9.55
CA LEU A 362 2.28 13.04 10.70
C LEU A 362 2.55 11.53 10.76
N LEU A 363 3.18 11.09 11.84
CA LEU A 363 3.47 9.68 12.12
C LEU A 363 2.42 9.12 13.10
N PRO A 364 1.61 8.11 12.72
CA PRO A 364 0.68 7.48 13.65
C PRO A 364 1.45 6.76 14.76
N LEU A 365 1.07 7.00 16.02
CA LEU A 365 1.69 6.41 17.20
C LEU A 365 0.85 5.26 17.74
N GLU A 366 -0.35 5.57 18.24
CA GLU A 366 -1.21 4.60 18.90
C GLU A 366 -2.69 4.83 18.56
N ALA A 367 -3.43 3.74 18.45
CA ALA A 367 -4.88 3.79 18.28
C ALA A 367 -5.51 4.26 19.60
N ILE A 368 -6.36 5.29 19.53
CA ILE A 368 -7.05 5.88 20.69
C ILE A 368 -8.54 5.56 20.62
N TRP A 369 -9.15 5.41 21.80
CA TRP A 369 -10.59 5.33 21.93
C TRP A 369 -11.16 6.75 22.07
N PRO A 370 -11.99 7.22 21.14
CA PRO A 370 -12.49 8.58 21.19
C PRO A 370 -13.65 8.71 22.19
N GLY A 371 -13.91 9.93 22.67
CA GLY A 371 -15.11 10.23 23.46
C GLY A 371 -16.36 10.14 22.59
N LEU A 372 -17.33 9.30 22.99
CA LEU A 372 -18.54 8.98 22.21
C LEU A 372 -19.46 10.20 21.95
N SER A 373 -19.30 11.28 22.69
CA SER A 373 -20.11 12.51 22.58
C SER A 373 -19.58 13.52 21.55
N SER A 374 -18.41 13.29 20.94
CA SER A 374 -17.85 14.22 19.95
C SER A 374 -18.60 14.16 18.62
N PRO A 375 -18.99 15.31 18.02
CA PRO A 375 -19.63 15.33 16.70
C PRO A 375 -18.81 14.62 15.63
N THR A 376 -17.48 14.75 15.67
CA THR A 376 -16.56 14.07 14.74
C THR A 376 -16.68 12.55 14.78
N VAL A 377 -16.94 11.97 15.97
CA VAL A 377 -17.13 10.54 16.15
C VAL A 377 -18.45 10.09 15.55
N LEU A 378 -19.52 10.87 15.77
CA LEU A 378 -20.84 10.59 15.20
C LEU A 378 -20.81 10.67 13.66
N PHE A 379 -20.17 11.70 13.10
CA PHE A 379 -20.00 11.82 11.65
C PHE A 379 -19.14 10.70 11.08
N ALA A 380 -18.02 10.36 11.73
CA ALA A 380 -17.19 9.23 11.31
C ALA A 380 -17.97 7.91 11.34
N ALA A 381 -18.75 7.66 12.40
CA ALA A 381 -19.61 6.49 12.48
C ALA A 381 -20.68 6.47 11.39
N ALA A 382 -21.32 7.61 11.09
CA ALA A 382 -22.28 7.73 10.01
C ALA A 382 -21.65 7.43 8.63
N ILE A 383 -20.44 7.93 8.38
CA ILE A 383 -19.68 7.66 7.15
C ILE A 383 -19.30 6.17 7.05
N ALA A 384 -18.87 5.56 8.15
CA ALA A 384 -18.56 4.13 8.19
C ALA A 384 -19.81 3.29 7.91
N CYS A 385 -20.95 3.62 8.54
CA CYS A 385 -22.23 2.96 8.28
C CYS A 385 -22.69 3.14 6.83
N ALA A 386 -22.58 4.35 6.28
CA ALA A 386 -22.91 4.63 4.88
C ALA A 386 -22.04 3.82 3.91
N SER A 387 -20.73 3.76 4.17
CA SER A 387 -19.78 3.01 3.34
C SER A 387 -20.03 1.50 3.41
N CYS A 388 -20.33 0.97 4.60
CA CYS A 388 -20.79 -0.40 4.78
C CYS A 388 -22.10 -0.66 4.00
N GLY A 389 -23.07 0.25 4.12
CA GLY A 389 -24.34 0.19 3.39
C GLY A 389 -24.17 0.19 1.87
N VAL A 390 -23.20 0.93 1.33
CA VAL A 390 -22.86 0.89 -0.11
C VAL A 390 -22.42 -0.50 -0.54
N VAL A 391 -21.53 -1.15 0.23
CA VAL A 391 -21.08 -2.52 -0.10
C VAL A 391 -22.25 -3.50 -0.08
N LEU A 392 -23.09 -3.43 0.95
CA LEU A 392 -24.28 -4.29 1.07
C LEU A 392 -25.30 -4.02 -0.06
N LEU A 393 -25.45 -2.77 -0.49
CA LEU A 393 -26.34 -2.42 -1.59
C LEU A 393 -25.81 -2.93 -2.94
N LEU A 394 -24.50 -2.82 -3.18
CA LEU A 394 -23.87 -3.40 -4.37
C LEU A 394 -24.07 -4.92 -4.44
N GLU A 395 -23.95 -5.61 -3.30
CA GLU A 395 -24.24 -7.04 -3.20
C GLU A 395 -25.71 -7.35 -3.54
N LEU A 396 -26.66 -6.62 -2.94
CA LEU A 396 -28.09 -6.84 -3.20
C LEU A 396 -28.45 -6.63 -4.68
N VAL A 397 -27.81 -5.65 -5.33
CA VAL A 397 -27.99 -5.40 -6.77
C VAL A 397 -27.39 -6.53 -7.59
N ALA A 398 -26.17 -6.98 -7.27
CA ALA A 398 -25.52 -8.09 -7.96
C ALA A 398 -26.36 -9.38 -7.90
N LEU A 399 -26.87 -9.72 -6.71
CA LEU A 399 -27.74 -10.90 -6.52
C LEU A 399 -29.07 -10.80 -7.28
N LYS A 400 -29.60 -9.59 -7.50
CA LYS A 400 -30.80 -9.39 -8.31
C LYS A 400 -30.52 -9.58 -9.80
N LEU A 401 -29.37 -9.11 -10.28
CA LEU A 401 -28.96 -9.25 -11.68
C LEU A 401 -28.63 -10.69 -12.07
N GLU A 402 -28.12 -11.50 -11.14
CA GLU A 402 -27.89 -12.94 -11.40
C GLU A 402 -29.18 -13.78 -11.43
N ARG A 403 -30.28 -13.26 -10.86
CA ARG A 403 -31.58 -13.93 -10.81
C ARG A 403 -32.56 -13.50 -11.90
N ALA A 404 -32.26 -12.41 -12.61
CA ALA A 404 -33.05 -11.86 -13.72
C ALA A 404 -32.49 -12.36 -15.05
#